data_AF-A0A932PV42-F1
#
_entry.id   AF-A0A932PV42-F1
#
_cell.length_a   1.000
_cell.length_b   1.000
_cell.length_c   1.000
_cell.angle_alpha   90.00
_cell.angle_beta   90.00
_cell.angle_gamma   90.00
#
_symmetry.space_group_name_H-M   'P 1'
#
loop_
_entity.id
_entity.type
_entity.pdbx_description
1 polymer ?
#
loop_
_entity_poly.entity_id
_entity_poly.type
_entity_poly.pdbx_seq_one_letter_code
_entity_poly.pdbx_strand_id
1 'polypeptide(L)'
;MRYDRSSLNGGLMCDHYTPPQQYVQYLLPAHFQQLASIIKIPPAETSDSSYKSLLCTQEDKDMIDELITTLGENGKLALLTIQSDVRRLGAQINHVHPFKFLAVIFSTPRLKEHMKNNIFSDYFKRNGFMDGLGPSLSREALKGKLHPYIDDFAKEVNVSPDMLRQLFDNRQWSGSDWSNRDWEKLVYFLIES
;
A
#
# COMPACT_ATOMS: atom_id res chain seq x y z
N MET A 1 0.51 12.26 -61.29
CA MET A 1 -0.28 13.45 -61.68
C MET A 1 -0.02 14.55 -60.65
N ARG A 2 0.45 15.70 -61.12
CA ARG A 2 0.59 16.97 -60.38
C ARG A 2 -0.71 17.77 -60.51
N TYR A 3 -1.02 18.61 -59.51
CA TYR A 3 -1.50 20.02 -59.54
C TYR A 3 -2.22 20.29 -58.18
N ASP A 4 -1.64 21.08 -57.26
CA ASP A 4 -1.70 22.57 -57.09
C ASP A 4 -2.97 23.00 -56.31
N ARG A 5 -2.90 23.50 -55.06
CA ARG A 5 -2.47 24.83 -54.53
C ARG A 5 -3.38 25.98 -54.96
N SER A 6 -4.10 26.56 -53.99
CA SER A 6 -4.56 27.97 -53.86
C SER A 6 -5.50 28.03 -52.63
N SER A 7 -5.16 28.66 -51.50
CA SER A 7 -4.94 30.08 -51.21
C SER A 7 -6.22 30.92 -51.08
N LEU A 8 -6.68 31.12 -49.84
CA LEU A 8 -7.41 32.28 -49.32
C LEU A 8 -6.91 32.42 -47.87
N ASN A 9 -5.95 33.28 -47.53
CA ASN A 9 -5.96 34.75 -47.48
C ASN A 9 -7.16 35.31 -46.72
N GLY A 10 -6.88 35.81 -45.51
CA GLY A 10 -7.85 36.41 -44.59
C GLY A 10 -7.21 36.64 -43.22
N GLY A 11 -6.25 37.56 -43.14
CA GLY A 11 -5.82 38.12 -41.86
C GLY A 11 -6.80 39.21 -41.40
N LEU A 12 -7.00 39.33 -40.09
CA LEU A 12 -6.92 40.59 -39.33
C LEU A 12 -7.40 40.41 -37.88
N MET A 13 -6.72 41.16 -37.03
CA MET A 13 -7.15 41.73 -35.75
C MET A 13 -7.04 40.90 -34.47
N CYS A 14 -6.00 41.29 -33.73
CA CYS A 14 -5.90 41.27 -32.28
C CYS A 14 -7.11 41.97 -31.64
N ASP A 15 -7.71 41.35 -30.64
CA ASP A 15 -8.35 42.05 -29.53
C ASP A 15 -8.13 41.25 -28.25
N HIS A 16 -7.37 41.84 -27.34
CA HIS A 16 -7.24 41.39 -25.97
C HIS A 16 -8.56 41.65 -25.24
N TYR A 17 -9.34 40.59 -25.01
CA TYR A 17 -10.49 40.63 -24.12
C TYR A 17 -10.09 40.13 -22.72
N THR A 18 -9.69 41.05 -21.86
CA THR A 18 -9.63 40.82 -20.41
C THR A 18 -11.05 40.87 -19.83
N PRO A 19 -11.54 39.81 -19.18
CA PRO A 19 -12.86 39.84 -18.55
C PRO A 19 -12.84 40.74 -17.29
N PRO A 20 -13.93 41.48 -17.04
CA PRO A 20 -14.03 42.36 -15.88
C PRO A 20 -14.09 41.57 -14.57
N GLN A 21 -13.26 41.97 -13.61
CA GLN A 21 -13.37 41.52 -12.22
C GLN A 21 -14.67 42.06 -11.61
N GLN A 22 -15.68 41.19 -11.52
CA GLN A 22 -16.81 41.43 -10.64
C GLN A 22 -16.57 40.70 -9.32
N TYR A 23 -16.23 41.50 -8.30
CA TYR A 23 -16.28 41.12 -6.90
C TYR A 23 -17.70 40.69 -6.54
N VAL A 24 -17.91 39.39 -6.29
CA VAL A 24 -19.09 38.93 -5.57
C VAL A 24 -18.78 39.03 -4.08
N GLN A 25 -19.10 40.20 -3.53
CA GLN A 25 -19.03 40.48 -2.10
C GLN A 25 -20.23 39.79 -1.43
N TYR A 26 -20.05 38.56 -0.96
CA TYR A 26 -21.04 37.91 -0.12
C TYR A 26 -21.08 38.61 1.24
N LEU A 27 -22.06 39.50 1.40
CA LEU A 27 -22.55 40.01 2.68
C LEU A 27 -23.16 38.84 3.47
N LEU A 28 -22.37 38.25 4.37
CA LEU A 28 -22.90 37.38 5.41
C LEU A 28 -23.55 38.26 6.50
N PRO A 29 -24.80 37.99 6.90
CA PRO A 29 -25.45 38.70 7.99
C PRO A 29 -24.67 38.55 9.29
N ALA A 30 -24.41 39.68 9.95
CA ALA A 30 -23.85 39.74 11.28
C ALA A 30 -24.87 39.26 12.32
N HIS A 31 -25.08 37.94 12.42
CA HIS A 31 -25.80 37.36 13.54
C HIS A 31 -25.53 35.86 13.75
N PHE A 32 -24.27 35.44 13.79
CA PHE A 32 -23.85 34.17 14.41
C PHE A 32 -22.43 34.28 14.98
N GLN A 33 -22.20 35.32 15.79
CA GLN A 33 -21.16 35.23 16.82
C GLN A 33 -21.81 34.63 18.06
N GLN A 34 -21.32 33.44 18.43
CA GLN A 34 -21.37 32.78 19.74
C GLN A 34 -21.74 31.31 19.56
N LEU A 35 -20.74 30.50 19.21
CA LEU A 35 -20.44 29.16 19.74
C LEU A 35 -19.16 28.62 19.06
N ALA A 36 -18.18 29.49 18.79
CA ALA A 36 -16.79 29.05 18.65
C ALA A 36 -16.24 28.80 20.07
N SER A 37 -16.90 27.91 20.80
CA SER A 37 -16.29 27.25 21.94
C SER A 37 -15.00 26.63 21.42
N ILE A 38 -13.91 27.01 22.05
CA ILE A 38 -12.54 26.49 21.89
C ILE A 38 -12.60 24.98 21.65
N ILE A 39 -12.69 24.56 20.39
CA ILE A 39 -12.31 23.22 19.99
C ILE A 39 -10.79 23.32 19.97
N LYS A 40 -10.21 23.12 21.15
CA LYS A 40 -8.85 22.64 21.28
C LYS A 40 -8.86 21.34 20.48
N ILE A 41 -8.51 21.41 19.20
CA ILE A 41 -8.18 20.20 18.43
C ILE A 41 -7.00 19.64 19.23
N PRO A 42 -7.15 18.53 19.97
CA PRO A 42 -5.99 17.91 20.55
C PRO A 42 -5.03 17.67 19.39
N PRO A 43 -3.74 18.04 19.51
CA PRO A 43 -2.77 17.70 18.47
C PRO A 43 -2.98 16.21 18.20
N ALA A 44 -3.14 15.85 16.92
CA ALA A 44 -3.32 14.47 16.50
C ALA A 44 -2.37 13.64 17.36
N GLU A 45 -2.93 12.82 18.25
CA GLU A 45 -2.09 12.09 19.18
C GLU A 45 -1.13 11.32 18.30
N THR A 46 0.13 11.75 18.33
CA THR A 46 1.26 10.95 17.95
C THR A 46 1.22 9.83 18.98
N SER A 47 0.32 8.86 18.78
CA SER A 47 0.36 7.63 19.52
C SER A 47 1.72 7.10 19.16
N ASP A 48 2.63 7.25 20.12
CA ASP A 48 4.00 6.78 20.13
C ASP A 48 3.98 5.24 20.21
N SER A 49 3.10 4.62 19.41
CA SER A 49 3.02 3.19 19.19
C SER A 49 4.28 2.82 18.44
N SER A 50 5.35 2.60 19.19
CA SER A 50 6.58 2.03 18.65
C SER A 50 6.23 0.77 17.86
N TYR A 51 6.88 0.55 16.72
CA TYR A 51 6.72 -0.69 15.95
C TYR A 51 6.88 -1.97 16.80
N LYS A 52 7.64 -1.89 17.90
CA LYS A 52 7.84 -2.97 18.88
C LYS A 52 6.57 -3.32 19.67
N SER A 53 5.61 -2.40 19.80
CA SER A 53 4.33 -2.67 20.47
C SER A 53 3.33 -3.39 19.57
N LEU A 54 3.65 -3.58 18.28
CA LEU A 54 2.82 -4.41 17.40
C LEU A 54 2.92 -5.87 17.83
N LEU A 55 1.78 -6.46 18.16
CA LEU A 55 1.70 -7.84 18.62
C LEU A 55 2.06 -8.82 17.49
N CYS A 56 3.02 -9.68 17.78
CA CYS A 56 3.39 -10.86 17.01
C CYS A 56 4.04 -11.84 17.99
N THR A 57 3.22 -12.74 18.53
CA THR A 57 3.62 -13.73 19.52
C THR A 57 4.48 -14.83 18.88
N GLN A 58 5.06 -15.71 19.69
CA GLN A 58 5.77 -16.87 19.13
C GLN A 58 4.82 -17.81 18.39
N GLU A 59 3.59 -18.00 18.90
CA GLU A 59 2.55 -18.78 18.25
C GLU A 59 2.21 -18.21 16.85
N ASP A 60 2.12 -16.88 16.73
CA ASP A 60 1.94 -16.22 15.43
C ASP A 60 3.07 -16.55 14.46
N LYS A 61 4.33 -16.54 14.94
CA LYS A 61 5.50 -16.85 14.09
C LYS A 61 5.48 -18.30 13.63
N ASP A 62 5.12 -19.22 14.52
CA ASP A 62 5.03 -20.64 14.21
C ASP A 62 3.92 -20.91 13.18
N MET A 63 2.77 -20.23 13.31
CA MET A 63 1.69 -20.29 12.31
C MET A 63 2.09 -19.69 10.96
N ILE A 64 2.84 -18.59 10.95
CA ILE A 64 3.37 -18.00 9.71
C ILE A 64 4.36 -18.95 9.04
N ASP A 65 5.25 -19.57 9.82
CA ASP A 65 6.20 -20.55 9.32
C ASP A 65 5.47 -21.75 8.69
N GLU A 66 4.50 -22.33 9.40
CA GLU A 66 3.68 -23.43 8.90
C GLU A 66 2.93 -23.04 7.61
N LEU A 67 2.34 -21.85 7.56
CA LEU A 67 1.62 -21.37 6.39
C LEU A 67 2.54 -21.26 5.16
N ILE A 68 3.69 -20.60 5.31
CA ILE A 68 4.61 -20.36 4.20
C ILE A 68 5.30 -21.65 3.76
N THR A 69 5.68 -22.51 4.72
CA THR A 69 6.23 -23.83 4.42
C THR A 69 5.19 -24.69 3.68
N THR A 70 3.95 -24.73 4.16
CA THR A 70 2.85 -25.47 3.49
C THR A 70 2.63 -24.97 2.07
N LEU A 71 2.59 -23.66 1.85
CA LEU A 71 2.49 -23.07 0.52
C LEU A 71 3.70 -23.39 -0.36
N GLY A 72 4.91 -23.37 0.21
CA GLY A 72 6.16 -23.62 -0.48
C GLY A 72 6.28 -25.08 -0.97
N GLU A 73 6.04 -26.03 -0.07
CA GLU A 73 6.30 -27.45 -0.29
C GLU A 73 5.20 -28.16 -1.10
N ASN A 74 3.96 -27.68 -1.05
CA ASN A 74 2.85 -28.34 -1.71
C ASN A 74 2.63 -27.83 -3.14
N GLY A 75 2.45 -28.75 -4.09
CA GLY A 75 2.03 -28.40 -5.45
C GLY A 75 0.57 -27.95 -5.53
N LYS A 76 0.16 -27.38 -6.66
CA LYS A 76 -1.20 -26.86 -6.89
C LYS A 76 -2.31 -27.86 -6.53
N LEU A 77 -2.19 -29.11 -6.95
CA LEU A 77 -3.22 -30.13 -6.69
C LEU A 77 -3.36 -30.44 -5.20
N ALA A 78 -2.24 -30.60 -4.49
CA ALA A 78 -2.24 -30.83 -3.05
C ALA A 78 -2.86 -29.63 -2.31
N LEU A 79 -2.52 -28.40 -2.70
CA LEU A 79 -3.09 -27.18 -2.14
C LEU A 79 -4.61 -27.05 -2.35
N LEU A 80 -5.16 -27.60 -3.43
CA LEU A 80 -6.62 -27.64 -3.61
C LEU A 80 -7.29 -28.59 -2.61
N THR A 81 -6.64 -29.70 -2.26
CA THR A 81 -7.14 -30.65 -1.25
C THR A 81 -7.08 -30.08 0.16
N ILE A 82 -6.02 -29.34 0.51
CA ILE A 82 -5.84 -28.74 1.85
C ILE A 82 -6.24 -27.25 1.92
N GLN A 83 -6.97 -26.74 0.92
CA GLN A 83 -7.25 -25.32 0.77
C GLN A 83 -7.97 -24.74 1.99
N SER A 84 -8.90 -25.50 2.59
CA SER A 84 -9.64 -25.08 3.78
C SER A 84 -8.74 -24.91 4.99
N ASP A 85 -7.75 -25.79 5.16
CA ASP A 85 -6.81 -25.73 6.28
C ASP A 85 -5.86 -24.55 6.13
N VAL A 86 -5.33 -24.34 4.92
CA VAL A 86 -4.48 -23.17 4.60
C VAL A 86 -5.24 -21.86 4.83
N ARG A 87 -6.52 -21.79 4.42
CA ARG A 87 -7.37 -20.61 4.67
C ARG A 87 -7.66 -20.41 6.15
N ARG A 88 -7.92 -21.49 6.90
CA ARG A 88 -8.13 -21.44 8.35
C ARG A 88 -6.88 -20.90 9.05
N LEU A 89 -5.70 -21.41 8.70
CA LEU A 89 -4.43 -20.94 9.24
C LEU A 89 -4.19 -19.46 8.91
N GLY A 90 -4.44 -19.05 7.65
CA GLY A 90 -4.41 -17.64 7.25
C GLY A 90 -5.38 -16.74 8.03
N ALA A 91 -6.57 -17.24 8.38
CA ALA A 91 -7.53 -16.52 9.19
C ALA A 91 -7.07 -16.36 10.65
N GLN A 92 -6.38 -17.35 11.20
CA GLN A 92 -5.82 -17.31 12.55
C GLN A 92 -4.71 -16.27 12.71
N ILE A 93 -4.00 -15.89 11.63
CA ILE A 93 -2.93 -14.88 11.66
C ILE A 93 -3.37 -13.49 11.19
N ASN A 94 -4.64 -13.30 10.82
CA ASN A 94 -5.11 -12.04 10.21
C ASN A 94 -5.11 -10.84 11.20
N HIS A 95 -4.97 -11.08 12.50
CA HIS A 95 -4.77 -10.02 13.50
C HIS A 95 -3.35 -9.46 13.48
N VAL A 96 -2.37 -10.18 12.94
CA VAL A 96 -0.98 -9.75 12.89
C VAL A 96 -0.82 -8.59 11.91
N HIS A 97 -0.11 -7.54 12.33
CA HIS A 97 0.16 -6.39 11.46
C HIS A 97 0.95 -6.85 10.22
N PRO A 98 0.62 -6.40 9.00
CA PRO A 98 1.22 -6.93 7.77
C PRO A 98 2.75 -6.74 7.70
N PHE A 99 3.31 -5.67 8.27
CA PHE A 99 4.77 -5.54 8.38
C PHE A 99 5.42 -6.55 9.33
N LYS A 100 4.73 -6.98 10.40
CA LYS A 100 5.25 -8.04 11.28
C LYS A 100 5.16 -9.39 10.59
N PHE A 101 4.05 -9.65 9.90
CA PHE A 101 3.90 -10.83 9.05
C PHE A 101 5.05 -10.93 8.02
N LEU A 102 5.30 -9.85 7.26
CA LEU A 102 6.40 -9.80 6.30
C LEU A 102 7.77 -9.91 6.97
N ALA A 103 7.97 -9.29 8.14
CA ALA A 103 9.24 -9.35 8.85
C ALA A 103 9.61 -10.78 9.25
N VAL A 104 8.65 -11.59 9.72
CA VAL A 104 8.88 -13.01 10.03
C VAL A 104 9.37 -13.78 8.80
N ILE A 105 8.72 -13.56 7.66
CA ILE A 105 9.05 -14.24 6.40
C ILE A 105 10.44 -13.86 5.91
N PHE A 106 10.73 -12.55 5.81
CA PHE A 106 11.94 -12.06 5.15
C PHE A 106 13.17 -12.03 6.06
N SER A 107 12.99 -12.09 7.38
CA SER A 107 14.09 -12.28 8.34
C SER A 107 14.48 -13.75 8.52
N THR A 108 13.67 -14.69 8.02
CA THR A 108 13.92 -16.13 8.12
C THR A 108 14.38 -16.68 6.77
N PRO A 109 15.66 -17.04 6.59
CA PRO A 109 16.21 -17.41 5.28
C PRO A 109 15.43 -18.53 4.56
N ARG A 110 15.01 -19.57 5.30
CA ARG A 110 14.20 -20.68 4.75
C ARG A 110 12.86 -20.20 4.17
N LEU A 111 12.13 -19.36 4.91
CA LEU A 111 10.83 -18.86 4.47
C LEU A 111 10.97 -17.92 3.26
N LYS A 112 12.01 -17.07 3.27
CA LYS A 112 12.37 -16.23 2.12
C LYS A 112 12.69 -17.07 0.88
N GLU A 113 13.34 -18.22 1.04
CA GLU A 113 13.59 -19.14 -0.08
C GLU A 113 12.29 -19.72 -0.64
N HIS A 114 11.35 -20.16 0.20
CA HIS A 114 10.04 -20.60 -0.26
C HIS A 114 9.28 -19.50 -1.01
N MET A 115 9.37 -18.26 -0.52
CA MET A 115 8.81 -17.10 -1.21
C MET A 115 9.39 -16.96 -2.62
N LYS A 116 10.72 -16.97 -2.76
CA LYS A 116 11.41 -16.80 -4.04
C LYS A 116 11.17 -17.96 -5.02
N ASN A 117 11.43 -19.18 -4.57
CA ASN A 117 11.59 -20.33 -5.44
C ASN A 117 10.28 -21.09 -5.68
N ASN A 118 9.31 -21.02 -4.76
CA ASN A 118 8.10 -21.84 -4.82
C ASN A 118 6.81 -21.02 -4.92
N ILE A 119 6.69 -19.91 -4.17
CA ILE A 119 5.44 -19.16 -4.09
C ILE A 119 5.38 -18.10 -5.19
N PHE A 120 6.40 -17.25 -5.33
CA PHE A 120 6.40 -16.16 -6.32
C PHE A 120 6.75 -16.62 -7.74
N SER A 121 7.33 -17.81 -7.89
CA SER A 121 7.53 -18.47 -9.18
C SER A 121 6.23 -19.11 -9.73
N ASP A 122 5.26 -19.43 -8.86
CA ASP A 122 3.98 -20.05 -9.23
C ASP A 122 2.83 -19.02 -9.21
N TYR A 123 2.18 -18.81 -10.35
CA TYR A 123 1.09 -17.83 -10.49
C TYR A 123 -0.09 -18.08 -9.54
N PHE A 124 -0.47 -19.34 -9.32
CA PHE A 124 -1.60 -19.70 -8.46
C PHE A 124 -1.27 -19.42 -6.99
N LYS A 125 -0.08 -19.81 -6.53
CA LYS A 125 0.36 -19.57 -5.15
C LYS A 125 0.57 -18.08 -4.88
N ARG A 126 1.22 -17.36 -5.81
CA ARG A 126 1.43 -15.92 -5.72
C ARG A 126 0.10 -15.18 -5.59
N ASN A 127 -0.87 -15.47 -6.44
CA ASN A 127 -2.19 -14.83 -6.35
C ASN A 127 -2.89 -15.16 -5.03
N GLY A 128 -2.91 -16.44 -4.62
CA GLY A 128 -3.51 -16.82 -3.35
C GLY A 128 -2.88 -16.14 -2.13
N PHE A 129 -1.56 -15.95 -2.14
CA PHE A 129 -0.84 -15.19 -1.12
C PHE A 129 -1.21 -13.69 -1.15
N MET A 130 -1.21 -13.08 -2.33
CA MET A 130 -1.53 -11.66 -2.50
C MET A 130 -3.00 -11.33 -2.19
N ASP A 131 -3.92 -12.27 -2.42
CA ASP A 131 -5.34 -12.13 -2.07
C ASP A 131 -5.55 -11.98 -0.55
N GLY A 132 -4.67 -12.56 0.27
CA GLY A 132 -4.67 -12.37 1.72
C GLY A 132 -3.89 -11.13 2.16
N LEU A 133 -2.66 -10.97 1.68
CA LEU A 133 -1.76 -9.91 2.12
C LEU A 133 -2.17 -8.52 1.62
N GLY A 134 -2.56 -8.42 0.35
CA GLY A 134 -2.87 -7.16 -0.32
C GLY A 134 -3.92 -6.33 0.41
N PRO A 135 -5.12 -6.88 0.70
CA PRO A 135 -6.15 -6.17 1.46
C PRO A 135 -5.70 -5.73 2.86
N SER A 136 -4.84 -6.51 3.53
CA SER A 136 -4.28 -6.15 4.84
C SER A 136 -3.36 -4.93 4.75
N LEU A 137 -2.45 -4.93 3.77
CA LEU A 137 -1.57 -3.79 3.50
C LEU A 137 -2.36 -2.56 3.09
N SER A 138 -3.34 -2.69 2.18
CA SER A 138 -4.21 -1.59 1.74
C SER A 138 -4.94 -0.97 2.93
N ARG A 139 -5.50 -1.78 3.82
CA ARG A 139 -6.22 -1.32 5.01
C ARG A 139 -5.32 -0.54 5.97
N GLU A 140 -4.12 -1.05 6.27
CA GLU A 140 -3.21 -0.35 7.18
C GLU A 140 -2.58 0.90 6.53
N ALA A 141 -2.39 0.89 5.21
CA ALA A 141 -1.96 2.06 4.46
C ALA A 141 -3.01 3.19 4.51
N LEU A 142 -4.29 2.87 4.29
CA LEU A 142 -5.39 3.83 4.37
C LEU A 142 -5.56 4.42 5.77
N LYS A 143 -5.19 3.68 6.81
CA LYS A 143 -5.15 4.17 8.20
C LYS A 143 -3.92 5.03 8.52
N GLY A 144 -3.01 5.22 7.56
CA GLY A 144 -1.73 5.89 7.80
C GLY A 144 -0.78 5.11 8.71
N LYS A 145 -1.02 3.80 8.92
CA LYS A 145 -0.28 2.97 9.88
C LYS A 145 0.95 2.28 9.30
N LEU A 146 1.22 2.42 8.01
CA LEU A 146 2.45 1.86 7.40
C LEU A 146 3.64 2.81 7.52
N HIS A 147 3.48 4.08 7.15
CA HIS A 147 4.57 5.06 7.08
C HIS A 147 5.36 5.21 8.39
N PRO A 148 4.71 5.30 9.57
CA PRO A 148 5.43 5.44 10.84
C PRO A 148 6.35 4.24 11.15
N TYR A 149 6.10 3.08 10.54
CA TYR A 149 6.79 1.84 10.85
C TYR A 149 7.85 1.45 9.81
N ILE A 150 8.04 2.23 8.75
CA ILE A 150 8.95 1.86 7.66
C ILE A 150 10.38 1.67 8.17
N ASP A 151 10.90 2.57 8.98
CA ASP A 151 12.31 2.51 9.42
C ASP A 151 12.58 1.30 10.30
N ASP A 152 11.69 1.03 11.26
CA ASP A 152 11.83 -0.13 12.16
C ASP A 152 11.63 -1.45 11.40
N PHE A 153 10.68 -1.51 10.47
CA PHE A 153 10.49 -2.66 9.58
C PHE A 153 11.73 -2.88 8.70
N ALA A 154 12.27 -1.82 8.09
CA ALA A 154 13.45 -1.86 7.24
C ALA A 154 14.64 -2.45 7.99
N LYS A 155 14.82 -2.01 9.25
CA LYS A 155 15.86 -2.54 10.13
C LYS A 155 15.64 -4.01 10.48
N GLU A 156 14.41 -4.43 10.75
CA GLU A 156 14.10 -5.83 11.09
C GLU A 156 14.40 -6.77 9.93
N VAL A 157 14.06 -6.39 8.69
CA VAL A 157 14.34 -7.19 7.49
C VAL A 157 15.71 -6.89 6.83
N ASN A 158 16.53 -6.04 7.45
CA ASN A 158 17.86 -5.66 6.98
C ASN A 158 17.90 -5.07 5.55
N VAL A 159 16.99 -4.12 5.25
CA VAL A 159 16.92 -3.41 3.96
C VAL A 159 17.06 -1.90 4.15
N SER A 160 17.34 -1.17 3.06
CA SER A 160 17.43 0.29 3.11
C SER A 160 16.04 0.93 3.34
N PRO A 161 15.88 1.75 4.40
CA PRO A 161 14.62 2.46 4.64
C PRO A 161 14.31 3.46 3.53
N ASP A 162 15.32 4.09 2.92
CA ASP A 162 15.11 5.04 1.82
C ASP A 162 14.53 4.35 0.58
N MET A 163 14.99 3.13 0.27
CA MET A 163 14.46 2.33 -0.84
C MET A 163 13.02 1.91 -0.57
N LEU A 164 12.71 1.50 0.66
CA LEU A 164 11.33 1.22 1.05
C LEU A 164 10.48 2.47 0.92
N ARG A 165 10.88 3.61 1.50
CA ARG A 165 10.18 4.89 1.42
C ARG A 165 9.88 5.26 -0.03
N GLN A 166 10.85 5.15 -0.94
CA GLN A 166 10.63 5.37 -2.36
C GLN A 166 9.54 4.46 -2.97
N LEU A 167 9.44 3.19 -2.57
CA LEU A 167 8.36 2.30 -3.03
C LEU A 167 6.97 2.76 -2.56
N PHE A 168 6.90 3.40 -1.39
CA PHE A 168 5.67 4.01 -0.89
C PHE A 168 5.44 5.38 -1.56
N ASP A 169 6.45 6.25 -1.63
CA ASP A 169 6.39 7.66 -2.03
C ASP A 169 6.27 7.88 -3.55
N ASN A 170 6.86 7.01 -4.40
CA ASN A 170 6.87 7.15 -5.86
C ASN A 170 5.49 6.97 -6.53
N ARG A 171 4.40 7.09 -5.76
CA ARG A 171 3.05 7.15 -6.30
C ARG A 171 2.63 8.59 -6.54
N GLN A 172 2.11 8.81 -7.73
CA GLN A 172 1.15 9.88 -7.97
C GLN A 172 -0.19 9.39 -7.41
N TRP A 173 -0.50 9.73 -6.15
CA TRP A 173 -1.68 9.25 -5.43
C TRP A 173 -2.95 9.93 -5.94
N SER A 174 -3.49 9.46 -7.07
CA SER A 174 -4.83 9.81 -7.51
C SER A 174 -5.70 8.55 -7.55
N GLY A 175 -6.17 8.11 -6.38
CA GLY A 175 -7.11 7.00 -6.30
C GLY A 175 -6.99 6.25 -4.98
N SER A 176 -8.12 6.05 -4.32
CA SER A 176 -8.32 5.40 -3.02
C SER A 176 -7.97 3.90 -2.96
N ASP A 177 -7.35 3.32 -3.99
CA ASP A 177 -7.16 1.87 -4.11
C ASP A 177 -5.70 1.49 -4.38
N TRP A 178 -5.11 0.81 -3.41
CA TRP A 178 -3.86 0.07 -3.60
C TRP A 178 -4.14 -1.19 -4.41
N SER A 179 -3.44 -1.39 -5.53
CA SER A 179 -3.58 -2.61 -6.32
C SER A 179 -2.65 -3.71 -5.83
N ASN A 180 -3.06 -4.99 -5.97
CA ASN A 180 -2.19 -6.14 -5.67
C ASN A 180 -0.84 -6.05 -6.41
N ARG A 181 -0.83 -5.50 -7.63
CA ARG A 181 0.40 -5.32 -8.42
C ARG A 181 1.44 -4.41 -7.75
N ASP A 182 1.02 -3.47 -6.93
CA ASP A 182 1.99 -2.61 -6.26
C ASP A 182 2.54 -3.25 -4.98
N TRP A 183 1.71 -4.02 -4.27
CA TRP A 183 2.18 -4.82 -3.15
C TRP A 183 3.10 -5.94 -3.61
N GLU A 184 2.89 -6.48 -4.81
CA GLU A 184 3.84 -7.40 -5.43
C GLU A 184 5.23 -6.78 -5.59
N LYS A 185 5.35 -5.50 -5.99
CA LYS A 185 6.67 -4.82 -6.10
C LYS A 185 7.40 -4.77 -4.76
N LEU A 186 6.68 -4.49 -3.67
CA LEU A 186 7.24 -4.54 -2.33
C LEU A 186 7.76 -5.94 -2.01
N VAL A 187 6.97 -6.98 -2.29
CA VAL A 187 7.38 -8.36 -2.00
C VAL A 187 8.57 -8.79 -2.87
N TYR A 188 8.60 -8.43 -4.16
CA TYR A 188 9.76 -8.66 -5.02
C TYR A 188 11.02 -7.97 -4.50
N PHE A 189 10.90 -6.71 -4.07
CA PHE A 189 12.02 -6.01 -3.44
C PHE A 189 12.54 -6.74 -2.19
N LEU A 190 11.64 -7.25 -1.34
CA LEU A 190 12.00 -8.00 -0.14
C LEU A 190 12.61 -9.38 -0.46
N ILE A 191 12.22 -10.00 -1.57
CA ILE A 191 12.79 -11.26 -2.06
C ILE A 191 14.25 -11.06 -2.53
N GLU A 192 14.55 -9.95 -3.20
CA GLU A 192 15.86 -9.69 -3.84
C GLU A 192 16.85 -8.90 -2.98
N SER A 193 16.42 -8.38 -1.83
CA SER A 193 17.30 -7.69 -0.86
C SER A 193 18.12 -8.64 -0.01
#